data_AF-A0A933LHJ2-F1
#
_entry.id   AF-A0A933LHJ2-F1
#
_cell.length_a   1.000
_cell.length_b   1.000
_cell.length_c   1.000
_cell.angle_alpha   90.00
_cell.angle_beta   90.00
_cell.angle_gamma   90.00
#
_symmetry.space_group_name_H-M   'P 1'
#
loop_
_entity.id
_entity.type
_entity.pdbx_description
1 polymer ?
#
loop_
_entity_poly.entity_id
_entity_poly.type
_entity_poly.pdbx_seq_one_letter_code
_entity_poly.pdbx_strand_id
1 'polypeptide(L)'
;MQPRTSLRIVRPDDEKAPIDRAGQPDRRTTPFTPPEKREVFKGMVVASLDAGFLRYSRRQELLKTAARLGIPEFEACLLIAEAQFRSGEIDPVEAGDYAADAKEVSSRLTVSRQIILALVVAAFIDLIIVCWLM
;
A
#
# COMPACT_ATOMS: atom_id res chain seq x y z
N MET A 1 16.00 58.69 -64.23
CA MET A 1 15.99 58.26 -65.63
C MET A 1 15.77 56.75 -65.67
N GLN A 2 14.49 56.37 -65.86
CA GLN A 2 13.92 55.10 -66.36
C GLN A 2 14.37 53.70 -65.85
N PRO A 3 13.48 52.69 -65.99
CA PRO A 3 13.16 51.71 -64.93
C PRO A 3 13.58 50.28 -65.29
N ARG A 4 13.64 49.38 -64.31
CA ARG A 4 13.60 47.91 -64.52
C ARG A 4 12.85 47.25 -63.37
N THR A 5 11.61 46.83 -63.57
CA THR A 5 11.15 45.54 -64.15
C THR A 5 10.63 44.66 -63.01
N SER A 6 9.32 44.52 -62.99
CA SER A 6 8.52 43.70 -62.10
C SER A 6 9.00 42.25 -62.06
N LEU A 7 9.40 41.76 -60.88
CA LEU A 7 9.48 40.33 -60.62
C LEU A 7 8.31 39.94 -59.72
N ARG A 8 7.27 39.41 -60.38
CA ARG A 8 6.08 38.82 -59.77
C ARG A 8 6.49 37.49 -59.13
N ILE A 9 6.85 37.51 -57.85
CA ILE A 9 7.06 36.29 -57.07
C ILE A 9 5.68 35.79 -56.63
N VAL A 10 5.25 34.75 -57.33
CA VAL A 10 4.08 33.92 -57.04
C VAL A 10 4.26 33.30 -55.65
N ARG A 11 3.27 33.50 -54.77
CA ARG A 11 3.11 32.75 -53.51
C ARG A 11 2.84 31.29 -53.83
N PRO A 12 3.64 30.35 -53.32
CA PRO A 12 3.14 29.03 -52.97
C PRO A 12 2.55 29.15 -51.56
N ASP A 13 1.23 29.05 -51.46
CA ASP A 13 0.54 28.65 -50.23
C ASP A 13 0.86 27.17 -49.97
N ASP A 14 2.12 26.87 -49.66
CA ASP A 14 2.54 25.52 -49.28
C ASP A 14 2.44 25.38 -47.76
N GLU A 15 1.29 24.80 -47.39
CA GLU A 15 1.33 23.60 -46.56
C GLU A 15 1.82 23.84 -45.13
N LYS A 16 1.02 24.58 -44.35
CA LYS A 16 0.81 24.21 -42.95
C LYS A 16 0.19 22.82 -42.95
N ALA A 17 1.02 21.79 -43.06
CA ALA A 17 0.66 20.46 -42.64
C ALA A 17 0.16 20.59 -41.19
N PRO A 18 -1.11 20.25 -40.89
CA PRO A 18 -1.46 19.95 -39.53
C PRO A 18 -0.52 18.80 -39.16
N ILE A 19 0.41 19.05 -38.25
CA ILE A 19 1.14 17.97 -37.61
C ILE A 19 0.06 17.19 -36.87
N ASP A 20 -0.48 16.19 -37.55
CA ASP A 20 -1.34 15.16 -37.02
C ASP A 20 -0.55 14.52 -35.88
N ARG A 21 -0.73 15.07 -34.68
CA ARG A 21 -0.52 14.38 -33.40
C ARG A 21 -1.55 13.26 -33.22
N ALA A 22 -2.16 12.77 -34.30
CA ALA A 22 -2.97 11.57 -34.35
C ALA A 22 -2.04 10.36 -34.38
N GLY A 23 -1.46 10.01 -33.25
CA GLY A 23 -0.60 8.83 -33.18
C GLY A 23 0.34 8.76 -32.01
N GLN A 24 0.16 9.55 -30.95
CA GLN A 24 0.69 9.10 -29.67
C GLN A 24 -0.18 7.90 -29.29
N PRO A 25 0.36 6.66 -29.31
CA PRO A 25 -0.42 5.51 -28.89
C PRO A 25 -0.86 5.83 -27.47
N ASP A 26 -2.17 6.02 -27.33
CA ASP A 26 -2.87 6.16 -26.08
C ASP A 26 -2.26 5.10 -25.19
N ARG A 27 -1.45 5.55 -24.22
CA ARG A 27 -0.61 4.70 -23.39
C ARG A 27 -1.60 4.02 -22.48
N ARG A 28 -2.25 2.98 -23.02
CA ARG A 28 -3.35 2.24 -22.40
C ARG A 28 -2.85 1.85 -21.02
N THR A 29 -3.22 2.66 -20.04
CA THR A 29 -3.23 2.29 -18.64
C THR A 29 -4.30 1.22 -18.55
N THR A 30 -3.96 0.00 -18.98
CA THR A 30 -4.74 -1.18 -18.66
C THR A 30 -4.88 -1.15 -17.14
N PRO A 31 -6.12 -1.03 -16.63
CA PRO A 31 -6.33 -0.96 -15.19
C PRO A 31 -5.78 -2.25 -14.61
N PHE A 32 -4.71 -2.13 -13.82
CA PHE A 32 -4.10 -3.29 -13.17
C PHE A 32 -5.17 -4.06 -12.41
N THR A 33 -5.22 -5.35 -12.65
CA THR A 33 -6.12 -6.23 -11.91
C THR A 33 -5.68 -6.27 -10.44
N PRO A 34 -6.60 -6.54 -9.48
CA PRO A 34 -6.24 -6.68 -8.07
C PRO A 34 -5.02 -7.58 -7.78
N PRO A 35 -4.85 -8.76 -8.42
CA PRO A 35 -3.65 -9.59 -8.20
C PRO A 35 -2.36 -8.93 -8.75
N GLU A 36 -2.41 -8.26 -9.90
CA GLU A 36 -1.23 -7.59 -10.45
C GLU A 36 -0.75 -6.43 -9.55
N LYS A 37 -1.69 -5.66 -8.98
CA LYS A 37 -1.35 -4.59 -8.02
C LYS A 37 -0.62 -5.14 -6.80
N ARG A 38 -1.02 -6.32 -6.33
CA ARG A 38 -0.38 -7.01 -5.19
C ARG A 38 1.03 -7.44 -5.52
N GLU A 39 1.26 -8.02 -6.70
CA GLU A 39 2.60 -8.44 -7.12
C GLU A 39 3.55 -7.25 -7.28
N VAL A 40 3.07 -6.18 -7.93
CA VAL A 40 3.84 -4.93 -8.06
C VAL A 40 4.18 -4.37 -6.68
N PHE A 41 3.21 -4.32 -5.77
CA PHE A 41 3.45 -3.86 -4.41
C PHE A 41 4.44 -4.74 -3.65
N LYS A 42 4.33 -6.06 -3.73
CA LYS A 42 5.30 -7.00 -3.12
C LYS A 42 6.71 -6.76 -3.64
N GLY A 43 6.88 -6.58 -4.95
CA GLY A 43 8.18 -6.24 -5.54
C GLY A 43 8.76 -4.94 -4.99
N MET A 44 7.93 -3.90 -4.83
CA MET A 44 8.34 -2.63 -4.24
C MET A 44 8.76 -2.76 -2.78
N VAL A 45 8.05 -3.59 -2.01
CA VAL A 45 8.40 -3.87 -0.60
C VAL A 45 9.75 -4.57 -0.54
N VAL A 46 9.94 -5.66 -1.30
CA VAL A 46 11.19 -6.43 -1.30
C VAL A 46 12.38 -5.57 -1.71
N ALA A 47 12.23 -4.72 -2.74
CA ALA A 47 13.26 -3.78 -3.17
C ALA A 47 13.54 -2.65 -2.16
N SER A 48 12.61 -2.42 -1.23
CA SER A 48 12.73 -1.43 -0.16
C SER A 48 13.21 -2.01 1.17
N LEU A 49 13.33 -3.34 1.26
CA LEU A 49 13.96 -4.01 2.40
C LEU A 49 15.47 -3.84 2.27
N ASP A 50 16.07 -3.29 3.32
CA ASP A 50 17.52 -3.14 3.45
C ASP A 50 17.96 -4.10 4.55
N ALA A 51 18.70 -5.16 4.18
CA ALA A 51 19.06 -6.28 5.07
C ALA A 51 17.84 -6.88 5.83
N GLY A 52 16.73 -7.13 5.11
CA GLY A 52 15.50 -7.68 5.69
C GLY A 52 14.72 -6.72 6.60
N PHE A 53 15.26 -5.54 6.90
CA PHE A 53 14.63 -4.54 7.76
C PHE A 53 13.94 -3.43 6.95
N LEU A 54 12.88 -2.87 7.53
CA LEU A 54 12.15 -1.76 6.94
C LEU A 54 12.19 -0.51 7.84
N ARG A 55 12.92 0.50 7.33
CA ARG A 55 12.83 1.93 7.66
C ARG A 55 11.44 2.38 8.11
N TYR A 56 11.24 3.07 9.24
CA TYR A 56 9.94 3.70 9.50
C TYR A 56 9.53 4.68 8.39
N SER A 57 10.44 5.55 7.97
CA SER A 57 10.22 6.45 6.82
C SER A 57 9.82 5.67 5.57
N ARG A 58 10.50 4.54 5.32
CA ARG A 58 10.25 3.68 4.16
C ARG A 58 8.91 2.96 4.23
N ARG A 59 8.49 2.54 5.43
CA ARG A 59 7.17 1.98 5.69
C ARG A 59 6.06 2.98 5.34
N GLN A 60 6.22 4.23 5.76
CA GLN A 60 5.27 5.31 5.44
C GLN A 60 5.18 5.58 3.93
N GLU A 61 6.31 5.52 3.22
CA GLU A 61 6.32 5.65 1.75
C GLU A 61 5.62 4.48 1.05
N LEU A 62 5.81 3.26 1.53
CA LEU A 62 5.12 2.08 1.01
C LEU A 62 3.61 2.16 1.24
N LEU A 63 3.15 2.55 2.43
CA LEU A 63 1.72 2.71 2.71
C LEU A 63 1.08 3.78 1.82
N LYS A 64 1.76 4.92 1.60
CA LYS A 64 1.32 5.94 0.63
C LYS A 64 1.22 5.39 -0.79
N THR A 65 2.13 4.50 -1.16
CA THR A 65 2.12 3.88 -2.48
C THR A 65 1.02 2.84 -2.63
N ALA A 66 0.76 2.03 -1.59
CA ALA A 66 -0.39 1.13 -1.53
C ALA A 66 -1.72 1.89 -1.68
N ALA A 67 -1.87 3.01 -0.97
CA ALA A 67 -3.05 3.86 -1.10
C ALA A 67 -3.25 4.37 -2.55
N ARG A 68 -2.16 4.77 -3.23
CA ARG A 68 -2.20 5.17 -4.66
C ARG A 68 -2.53 4.02 -5.61
N LEU A 69 -2.15 2.80 -5.26
CA LEU A 69 -2.51 1.58 -6.00
C LEU A 69 -3.96 1.13 -5.72
N GLY A 70 -4.62 1.70 -4.71
CA GLY A 70 -5.95 1.27 -4.26
C GLY A 70 -5.91 -0.01 -3.44
N ILE A 71 -4.77 -0.30 -2.78
CA ILE A 71 -4.61 -1.42 -1.86
C ILE A 71 -4.99 -0.92 -0.45
N PRO A 72 -5.90 -1.60 0.26
CA PRO A 72 -6.28 -1.19 1.60
C PRO A 72 -5.10 -1.36 2.57
N GLU A 73 -5.01 -0.47 3.56
CA GLU A 73 -3.89 -0.39 4.50
C GLU A 73 -3.59 -1.71 5.21
N PHE A 74 -4.63 -2.42 5.66
CA PHE A 74 -4.49 -3.74 6.28
C PHE A 74 -3.81 -4.74 5.35
N GLU A 75 -4.21 -4.77 4.07
CA GLU A 75 -3.63 -5.66 3.07
C GLU A 75 -2.18 -5.27 2.78
N ALA A 76 -1.87 -3.98 2.69
CA ALA A 76 -0.51 -3.49 2.52
C ALA A 76 0.40 -3.92 3.70
N CYS A 77 -0.10 -3.81 4.94
CA CYS A 77 0.60 -4.29 6.13
C CYS A 77 0.87 -5.80 6.08
N LEU A 78 -0.10 -6.60 5.63
CA LEU A 78 0.06 -8.04 5.48
C LEU A 78 1.15 -8.39 4.46
N LEU A 79 1.15 -7.71 3.31
CA LEU A 79 2.14 -7.89 2.24
C LEU A 79 3.56 -7.49 2.69
N ILE A 80 3.66 -6.46 3.53
CA ILE A 80 4.93 -6.04 4.15
C ILE A 80 5.46 -7.13 5.10
N ALA A 81 4.61 -7.62 5.99
CA ALA A 81 4.98 -8.67 6.93
C ALA A 81 5.39 -9.97 6.20
N GLU A 82 4.67 -10.34 5.14
CA GLU A 82 5.01 -11.50 4.31
C GLU A 82 6.39 -11.37 3.65
N ALA A 83 6.70 -10.18 3.11
CA ALA A 83 8.01 -9.91 2.49
C ALA A 83 9.15 -9.97 3.51
N GLN A 84 8.95 -9.39 4.71
CA GLN A 84 9.91 -9.46 5.81
C GLN A 84 10.12 -10.90 6.29
N PHE A 85 9.05 -11.69 6.43
CA PHE A 85 9.15 -13.10 6.79
C PHE A 85 9.97 -13.93 5.78
N ARG A 86 9.75 -13.69 4.48
CA ARG A 86 10.49 -14.38 3.41
C ARG A 86 11.95 -13.94 3.31
N SER A 87 12.31 -12.75 3.80
CA SER A 87 13.70 -12.26 3.77
C SER A 87 14.64 -12.97 4.76
N GLY A 88 14.11 -13.80 5.67
CA GLY A 88 14.93 -14.70 6.52
C GLY A 88 15.77 -14.01 7.60
N GLU A 89 15.71 -12.68 7.68
CA GLU A 89 16.61 -11.84 8.48
C GLU A 89 15.82 -11.04 9.54
N ILE A 90 14.89 -11.70 10.23
CA ILE A 90 14.14 -11.08 11.32
C ILE A 90 14.93 -11.29 12.62
N ASP A 91 15.75 -10.30 12.99
CA ASP A 91 16.04 -10.05 14.41
C ASP A 91 14.87 -9.21 14.97
N PRO A 92 14.10 -9.69 15.95
CA PRO A 92 12.96 -8.97 16.51
C PRO A 92 13.43 -7.83 17.41
N VAL A 93 14.15 -6.87 16.85
CA VAL A 93 14.62 -5.68 17.56
C VAL A 93 14.00 -4.48 16.86
N GLU A 94 13.19 -3.74 17.64
CA GLU A 94 12.43 -2.55 17.22
C GLU A 94 11.12 -2.78 16.45
N ALA A 95 10.29 -3.70 16.94
CA ALA A 95 8.83 -3.50 16.93
C ALA A 95 8.40 -2.38 17.90
N GLY A 96 9.17 -1.29 17.95
CA GLY A 96 8.92 -0.10 18.73
C GLY A 96 7.85 0.75 18.03
N ASP A 97 6.84 1.14 18.80
CA ASP A 97 5.78 2.10 18.46
C ASP A 97 4.70 1.77 17.41
N TYR A 98 4.89 0.88 16.44
CA TYR A 98 3.76 0.50 15.54
C TYR A 98 2.82 -0.56 16.13
N ALA A 99 3.24 -1.22 17.21
CA ALA A 99 2.36 -2.06 18.01
C ALA A 99 1.39 -1.24 18.89
N ALA A 100 1.54 0.09 18.96
CA ALA A 100 0.64 0.94 19.74
C ALA A 100 -0.74 1.10 19.07
N ASP A 101 -0.81 1.05 17.73
CA ASP A 101 -2.08 1.17 16.98
C ASP A 101 -2.75 -0.21 16.75
N ALA A 102 -1.94 -1.26 16.55
CA ALA A 102 -2.43 -2.65 16.58
C ALA A 102 -2.92 -3.10 17.98
N LYS A 103 -2.54 -2.37 19.05
CA LYS A 103 -3.03 -2.61 20.42
C LYS A 103 -4.51 -2.28 20.59
N GLU A 104 -5.10 -1.39 19.80
CA GLU A 104 -6.54 -1.12 19.91
C GLU A 104 -7.39 -2.29 19.42
N VAL A 105 -7.00 -2.94 18.31
CA VAL A 105 -7.72 -4.11 17.79
C VAL A 105 -7.41 -5.37 18.58
N SER A 106 -6.18 -5.52 19.09
CA SER A 106 -5.82 -6.61 20.00
C SER A 106 -6.49 -6.49 21.37
N SER A 107 -6.80 -5.28 21.85
CA SER A 107 -7.44 -5.10 23.16
C SER A 107 -8.87 -5.62 23.19
N ARG A 108 -9.63 -5.53 22.09
CA ARG A 108 -10.98 -6.14 22.04
C ARG A 108 -10.97 -7.66 22.20
N LEU A 109 -9.98 -8.35 21.60
CA LEU A 109 -9.82 -9.80 21.75
C LEU A 109 -9.31 -10.20 23.14
N THR A 110 -8.44 -9.38 23.75
CA THR A 110 -7.95 -9.61 25.12
C THR A 110 -9.03 -9.34 26.18
N VAL A 111 -9.86 -8.31 25.99
CA VAL A 111 -10.99 -7.98 26.87
C VAL A 111 -12.03 -9.09 26.84
N SER A 112 -12.38 -9.62 25.66
CA SER A 112 -13.30 -10.77 25.58
C SER A 112 -12.75 -12.01 26.31
N ARG A 113 -11.44 -12.30 26.19
CA ARG A 113 -10.81 -13.39 26.96
C ARG A 113 -10.84 -13.14 28.46
N GLN A 114 -10.60 -11.91 28.91
CA GLN A 114 -10.68 -11.56 30.33
C GLN A 114 -12.10 -11.69 30.88
N ILE A 115 -13.12 -11.29 30.12
CA ILE A 115 -14.53 -11.45 30.53
C ILE A 115 -14.90 -12.93 30.66
N ILE A 116 -14.51 -13.76 29.69
CA ILE A 116 -14.77 -15.20 29.75
C ILE A 116 -14.06 -15.83 30.96
N LEU A 117 -12.79 -15.48 31.19
CA LEU A 117 -12.04 -15.97 32.34
C LEU A 117 -12.69 -15.55 33.66
N ALA A 118 -13.07 -14.28 33.79
CA ALA A 118 -13.73 -13.77 34.98
C ALA A 118 -15.06 -14.49 35.25
N LEU A 119 -15.84 -14.79 34.20
CA LEU A 119 -17.11 -15.50 34.31
C LEU A 119 -16.90 -16.95 34.75
N VAL A 120 -15.89 -17.65 34.21
CA VAL A 120 -15.53 -19.01 34.64
C VAL A 120 -15.11 -19.03 36.10
N VAL A 121 -14.25 -18.09 36.52
CA VAL A 121 -13.80 -17.99 37.92
C VAL A 121 -14.97 -17.71 38.85
N ALA A 122 -15.86 -16.78 38.50
CA ALA A 122 -17.04 -16.47 39.29
C ALA A 122 -17.97 -17.68 39.45
N ALA A 123 -18.24 -18.41 38.36
CA ALA A 123 -19.05 -19.63 38.40
C ALA A 123 -18.42 -20.73 39.26
N PHE A 124 -17.08 -20.84 39.25
CA PHE A 124 -16.36 -21.83 40.05
C PHE A 124 -16.45 -21.52 41.55
N ILE A 125 -16.31 -20.25 41.93
CA ILE A 125 -16.46 -19.79 43.31
C ILE A 125 -17.89 -20.08 43.80
N ASP A 126 -18.89 -19.75 42.98
CA ASP A 126 -20.30 -19.96 43.32
C ASP A 126 -20.61 -21.45 43.55
N LEU A 127 -20.06 -22.33 42.70
CA LEU A 127 -20.21 -23.78 42.85
C LEU A 127 -19.55 -24.32 44.12
N ILE A 128 -18.36 -23.83 44.48
CA ILE A 128 -17.68 -24.21 45.73
C ILE A 128 -18.54 -23.81 46.94
N ILE A 129 -19.10 -22.60 46.94
CA ILE A 129 -19.96 -22.11 48.03
C ILE A 129 -21.21 -22.97 48.15
N VAL A 130 -21.88 -23.30 47.04
CA VAL A 130 -23.07 -24.16 47.04
C VAL A 130 -22.73 -25.58 47.52
N CYS A 131 -21.61 -26.16 47.06
CA CYS A 131 -21.17 -27.48 47.53
C CYS A 131 -20.76 -27.51 49.01
N TRP A 132 -20.36 -26.37 49.59
CA TRP A 132 -20.07 -26.27 51.01
C TRP A 132 -21.32 -26.05 51.86
N LEU A 133 -22.35 -25.42 51.29
CA LEU A 133 -23.60 -25.13 51.98
C LEU A 133 -24.55 -26.34 52.01
N MET A 134 -24.46 -27.21 51.00
CA MET A 134 -25.27 -28.42 50.87
C MET A 134 -24.61 -29.62 51.56
#